data_AF-A0A521PK52-F1
#
_entry.id   AF-A0A521PK52-F1
#
_cell.length_a   1.000
_cell.length_b   1.000
_cell.length_c   1.000
_cell.angle_alpha   90.00
_cell.angle_beta   90.00
_cell.angle_gamma   90.00
#
_symmetry.space_group_name_H-M   'P 1'
#
loop_
_entity.id
_entity.type
_entity.pdbx_description
1 polymer ?
#
loop_
_entity_poly.entity_id
_entity_poly.type
_entity_poly.pdbx_seq_one_letter_code
_entity_poly.pdbx_strand_id
1 'polypeptide(L)'
;MPSSWTPSLRFEQQFTGENINTWGDRLNAVLRRADYAVAGWLTKPLTGDAALTTANDADDEARAAMVKFTGGAGPFTVTIPAVSKAYLVWNACTGAVTLTTGAGAAVAVDPGDIVWVATDGANVRTPGYGGASIKDWVSSVAWSYNAGNLPAQTGNAGKFVRTDGVSASWQALSTADLTDYASAVRGLALAFAVAL
;
A
#
# COMPACT_ATOMS: atom_id res chain seq x y z
N MET A 1 -20.97 9.37 42.57
CA MET A 1 -19.55 9.19 42.18
C MET A 1 -19.22 10.27 41.15
N PRO A 2 -17.96 10.67 40.97
CA PRO A 2 -17.62 11.64 39.93
C PRO A 2 -17.87 11.08 38.53
N SER A 3 -18.06 11.97 37.55
CA SER A 3 -18.02 11.66 36.10
C SER A 3 -16.83 10.77 35.73
N SER A 4 -16.96 10.08 34.60
CA SER A 4 -15.89 9.30 33.97
C SER A 4 -15.57 9.85 32.58
N TRP A 5 -14.64 9.26 31.84
CA TRP A 5 -14.24 9.75 30.52
C TRP A 5 -14.06 8.61 29.51
N THR A 6 -14.32 8.89 28.23
CA THR A 6 -13.95 7.95 27.16
C THR A 6 -12.43 7.79 27.09
N PRO A 7 -11.91 6.60 26.76
CA PRO A 7 -10.48 6.31 26.87
C PRO A 7 -9.63 7.06 25.84
N SER A 8 -10.13 7.30 24.63
CA SER A 8 -9.31 7.79 23.52
C SER A 8 -9.36 9.32 23.41
N LEU A 9 -10.57 9.87 23.30
CA LEU A 9 -10.86 11.28 23.07
C LEU A 9 -11.17 12.05 24.36
N ARG A 10 -11.29 11.36 25.51
CA ARG A 10 -11.50 11.97 26.83
C ARG A 10 -12.80 12.79 26.90
N PHE A 11 -13.86 12.34 26.23
CA PHE A 11 -15.19 12.91 26.39
C PHE A 11 -15.73 12.56 27.77
N GLU A 12 -16.21 13.56 28.51
CA GLU A 12 -16.83 13.36 29.81
C GLU A 12 -18.12 12.54 29.69
N GLN A 13 -18.27 11.57 30.58
CA GLN A 13 -19.46 10.75 30.75
C GLN A 13 -20.04 11.00 32.14
N GLN A 14 -21.28 11.48 32.18
CA GLN A 14 -21.96 11.89 33.41
C GLN A 14 -22.30 10.69 34.28
N PHE A 15 -22.28 10.85 35.60
CA PHE A 15 -22.71 9.80 36.52
C PHE A 15 -24.25 9.73 36.62
N THR A 16 -24.78 8.55 37.00
CA THR A 16 -26.23 8.36 37.21
C THR A 16 -26.76 9.30 38.29
N GLY A 17 -27.72 10.16 37.93
CA GLY A 17 -28.34 11.13 38.82
C GLY A 17 -27.82 12.56 38.69
N GLU A 18 -26.71 12.78 37.99
CA GLU A 18 -26.33 14.12 37.52
C GLU A 18 -27.25 14.55 36.38
N ASN A 19 -27.69 15.81 36.38
CA ASN A 19 -28.63 16.35 35.39
C ASN A 19 -29.88 15.46 35.21
N ILE A 20 -30.54 15.14 36.33
CA ILE A 20 -31.75 14.29 36.35
C ILE A 20 -32.84 14.84 35.40
N ASN A 21 -33.46 13.96 34.62
CA ASN A 21 -34.38 14.26 33.51
C ASN A 21 -33.76 14.84 32.22
N THR A 22 -32.44 14.84 32.09
CA THR A 22 -31.75 15.29 30.87
C THR A 22 -30.71 14.27 30.38
N TRP A 23 -31.12 13.37 29.48
CA TRP A 23 -30.27 12.72 28.46
C TRP A 23 -28.99 11.93 28.85
N GLY A 24 -28.61 11.82 30.13
CA GLY A 24 -27.31 11.29 30.59
C GLY A 24 -26.85 9.96 29.97
N ASP A 25 -27.54 8.85 30.23
CA ASP A 25 -27.08 7.52 29.80
C ASP A 25 -27.05 7.36 28.27
N ARG A 26 -28.05 7.92 27.58
CA ARG A 26 -28.12 7.89 26.12
C ARG A 26 -27.00 8.72 25.49
N LEU A 27 -26.71 9.89 26.06
CA LEU A 27 -25.59 10.72 25.63
C LEU A 27 -24.26 9.98 25.84
N ASN A 28 -24.04 9.40 27.02
CA ASN A 28 -22.83 8.63 27.32
C ASN A 28 -22.62 7.46 26.34
N ALA A 29 -23.69 6.80 25.90
CA ALA A 29 -23.62 5.78 24.86
C ALA A 29 -23.18 6.34 23.51
N VAL A 30 -23.74 7.49 23.09
CA VAL A 30 -23.33 8.17 21.85
C VAL A 30 -21.86 8.63 21.91
N LEU A 31 -21.41 9.17 23.04
CA LEU A 31 -20.03 9.61 23.22
C LEU A 31 -19.03 8.46 23.11
N ARG A 32 -19.33 7.29 23.70
CA ARG A 32 -18.50 6.09 23.53
C ARG A 32 -18.42 5.63 22.07
N ARG A 33 -19.53 5.73 21.34
CA ARG A 33 -19.58 5.36 19.91
C ARG A 33 -18.80 6.34 19.05
N ALA A 34 -18.86 7.63 19.36
CA ALA A 34 -18.06 8.65 18.69
C ALA A 34 -16.55 8.46 18.95
N ASP A 35 -16.17 8.16 20.20
CA ASP A 35 -14.78 7.82 20.56
C ASP A 35 -14.25 6.66 19.71
N TYR A 36 -15.03 5.57 19.62
CA TYR A 36 -14.67 4.41 18.81
C TYR A 36 -14.66 4.71 17.31
N ALA A 37 -15.55 5.57 16.82
CA ALA A 37 -15.63 5.93 15.41
C ALA A 37 -14.46 6.78 14.91
N VAL A 38 -13.80 7.51 15.81
CA VAL A 38 -12.69 8.41 15.47
C VAL A 38 -11.33 7.80 15.81
N ALA A 39 -11.22 7.09 16.93
CA ALA A 39 -9.95 6.59 17.45
C ALA A 39 -9.95 5.08 17.78
N GLY A 40 -11.07 4.39 17.58
CA GLY A 40 -11.20 2.97 17.91
C GLY A 40 -10.40 2.06 16.98
N TRP A 41 -9.77 1.03 17.58
CA TRP A 41 -9.04 -0.01 16.90
C TRP A 41 -9.76 -1.36 17.02
N LEU A 42 -10.15 -1.95 15.89
CA LEU A 42 -10.67 -3.31 15.82
C LEU A 42 -9.55 -4.29 15.47
N THR A 43 -9.43 -5.40 16.21
CA THR A 43 -8.64 -6.56 15.75
C THR A 43 -9.61 -7.68 15.36
N LYS A 44 -9.67 -7.99 14.06
CA LYS A 44 -10.57 -8.99 13.49
C LYS A 44 -9.76 -10.22 13.05
N PRO A 45 -9.84 -11.35 13.78
CA PRO A 45 -9.27 -12.60 13.30
C PRO A 45 -10.08 -13.15 12.13
N LEU A 46 -9.39 -13.59 11.08
CA LEU A 46 -9.93 -14.19 9.87
C LEU A 46 -9.52 -15.66 9.81
N THR A 47 -10.52 -16.52 9.70
CA THR A 47 -10.39 -17.96 9.40
C THR A 47 -10.97 -18.32 8.03
N GLY A 48 -11.52 -17.33 7.33
CA GLY A 48 -12.21 -17.41 6.06
C GLY A 48 -12.72 -16.02 5.67
N ASP A 49 -13.53 -15.96 4.61
CA ASP A 49 -14.23 -14.73 4.23
C ASP A 49 -15.15 -14.27 5.37
N ALA A 50 -15.25 -12.96 5.54
CA ALA A 50 -15.99 -12.37 6.66
C ALA A 50 -16.74 -11.10 6.22
N ALA A 51 -17.68 -10.66 7.05
CA ALA A 51 -18.26 -9.34 6.98
C ALA A 51 -18.01 -8.61 8.29
N LEU A 52 -17.78 -7.30 8.23
CA LEU A 52 -17.82 -6.47 9.43
C LEU A 52 -19.26 -6.36 9.89
N THR A 53 -19.51 -6.68 11.16
CA THR A 53 -20.83 -6.52 11.76
C THR A 53 -21.23 -5.05 11.84
N THR A 54 -22.54 -4.82 11.68
CA THR A 54 -23.18 -3.52 11.92
C THR A 54 -24.31 -3.73 12.91
N ALA A 55 -24.46 -2.79 13.84
CA ALA A 55 -25.54 -2.86 14.81
C ALA A 55 -25.95 -1.46 15.27
N ASN A 56 -27.26 -1.26 15.36
CA ASN A 56 -27.83 -0.08 16.00
C ASN A 56 -27.77 -0.27 17.52
N ASP A 57 -27.35 0.77 18.21
CA ASP A 57 -27.33 0.82 19.67
C ASP A 57 -26.47 -0.27 20.37
N ALA A 58 -25.61 -0.97 19.63
CA ALA A 58 -24.74 -2.03 20.15
C ALA A 58 -23.31 -1.96 19.57
N ASP A 59 -22.50 -2.97 19.89
CA ASP A 59 -21.17 -3.17 19.34
C ASP A 59 -21.25 -3.39 17.82
N ASP A 60 -20.40 -2.68 17.09
CA ASP A 60 -20.45 -2.52 15.64
C ASP A 60 -19.01 -2.46 15.14
N GLU A 61 -18.54 -3.57 14.59
CA GLU A 61 -17.17 -3.69 14.07
C GLU A 61 -16.91 -2.67 12.96
N ALA A 62 -17.89 -2.44 12.09
CA ALA A 62 -17.76 -1.49 11.00
C ALA A 62 -17.68 -0.04 11.49
N ARG A 63 -17.98 0.26 12.76
CA ARG A 63 -17.83 1.59 13.38
C ARG A 63 -16.38 1.95 13.68
N ALA A 64 -15.46 1.01 13.82
CA ALA A 64 -14.06 1.31 14.14
C ALA A 64 -13.43 2.28 13.12
N ALA A 65 -12.55 3.16 13.58
CA ALA A 65 -11.75 4.03 12.71
C ALA A 65 -10.61 3.24 12.03
N MET A 66 -10.05 2.29 12.78
CA MET A 66 -8.87 1.50 12.40
C MET A 66 -9.19 0.02 12.54
N VAL A 67 -8.79 -0.80 11.57
CA VAL A 67 -9.05 -2.24 11.55
C VAL A 67 -7.77 -3.01 11.24
N LYS A 68 -7.41 -3.93 12.12
CA LYS A 68 -6.34 -4.90 11.92
C LYS A 68 -6.94 -6.27 11.66
N PHE A 69 -6.65 -6.83 10.49
CA PHE A 69 -6.96 -8.22 10.18
C PHE A 69 -5.81 -9.11 10.60
N THR A 70 -6.10 -10.22 11.28
CA THR A 70 -5.11 -11.26 11.62
C THR A 70 -5.59 -12.61 11.08
N GLY A 71 -4.70 -13.54 10.76
CA GLY A 71 -5.12 -14.83 10.21
C GLY A 71 -4.06 -15.55 9.40
N GLY A 72 -4.45 -16.68 8.80
CA GLY A 72 -3.58 -17.56 8.02
C GLY A 72 -3.38 -17.12 6.56
N ALA A 73 -3.03 -18.09 5.72
CA ALA A 73 -2.44 -17.88 4.39
C ALA A 73 -3.33 -17.18 3.34
N GLY A 74 -4.62 -16.99 3.61
CA GLY A 74 -5.55 -16.34 2.68
C GLY A 74 -5.51 -16.91 1.25
N PRO A 75 -6.07 -16.21 0.25
CA PRO A 75 -6.68 -14.88 0.35
C PRO A 75 -7.99 -14.90 1.13
N PHE A 76 -8.33 -13.79 1.77
CA PHE A 76 -9.62 -13.59 2.41
C PHE A 76 -10.34 -12.39 1.81
N THR A 77 -11.66 -12.47 1.74
CA THR A 77 -12.53 -11.35 1.39
C THR A 77 -13.25 -10.85 2.63
N VAL A 78 -13.13 -9.57 2.91
CA VAL A 78 -13.87 -8.89 3.97
C VAL A 78 -14.88 -7.93 3.36
N THR A 79 -16.15 -8.21 3.60
CA THR A 79 -17.25 -7.32 3.20
C THR A 79 -17.41 -6.21 4.23
N ILE A 80 -17.23 -4.97 3.80
CA ILE A 80 -17.55 -3.76 4.57
C ILE A 80 -18.94 -3.26 4.18
N PRO A 81 -19.64 -2.52 5.05
CA PRO A 81 -20.97 -2.01 4.73
C PRO A 81 -20.99 -1.09 3.52
N ALA A 82 -22.07 -1.18 2.73
CA ALA A 82 -22.36 -0.32 1.58
C ALA A 82 -22.82 1.09 2.02
N VAL A 83 -22.04 1.76 2.87
CA VAL A 83 -22.25 3.15 3.30
C VAL A 83 -20.93 3.91 3.29
N SER A 84 -20.99 5.23 3.04
CA SER A 84 -19.78 6.03 2.91
C SER A 84 -18.94 6.03 4.20
N LYS A 85 -17.68 5.60 4.12
CA LYS A 85 -16.77 5.59 5.26
C LYS A 85 -15.30 5.44 4.84
N ALA A 86 -14.38 5.95 5.66
CA ALA A 86 -12.96 5.68 5.58
C ALA A 86 -12.45 4.86 6.79
N TYR A 87 -11.44 4.05 6.55
CA TYR A 87 -10.75 3.19 7.51
C TYR A 87 -9.24 3.29 7.29
N LEU A 88 -8.47 3.19 8.36
CA LEU A 88 -7.07 2.76 8.27
C LEU A 88 -7.03 1.25 8.48
N VAL A 89 -6.56 0.51 7.48
CA VAL A 89 -6.54 -0.95 7.48
C VAL A 89 -5.12 -1.45 7.61
N TRP A 90 -4.89 -2.39 8.52
CA TRP A 90 -3.65 -3.17 8.61
C TRP A 90 -3.96 -4.63 8.28
N ASN A 91 -3.40 -5.13 7.18
CA ASN A 91 -3.39 -6.57 6.93
C ASN A 91 -2.22 -7.22 7.66
N ALA A 92 -2.48 -7.84 8.82
CA ALA A 92 -1.53 -8.67 9.55
C ALA A 92 -1.80 -10.18 9.38
N CYS A 93 -2.57 -10.56 8.35
CA CYS A 93 -2.66 -11.94 7.88
C CYS A 93 -1.40 -12.31 7.09
N THR A 94 -1.18 -13.61 6.85
CA THR A 94 -0.11 -14.07 5.95
C THR A 94 -0.53 -14.09 4.48
N GLY A 95 -1.84 -14.02 4.20
CA GLY A 95 -2.42 -13.85 2.86
C GLY A 95 -2.98 -12.45 2.60
N ALA A 96 -3.23 -12.15 1.32
CA ALA A 96 -3.88 -10.89 0.93
C ALA A 96 -5.33 -10.84 1.46
N VAL A 97 -5.77 -9.63 1.83
CA VAL A 97 -7.14 -9.35 2.27
C VAL A 97 -7.80 -8.40 1.28
N THR A 98 -8.91 -8.82 0.69
CA THR A 98 -9.69 -8.00 -0.24
C THR A 98 -10.87 -7.36 0.50
N LEU A 99 -10.96 -6.03 0.48
CA LEU A 99 -12.10 -5.30 0.99
C LEU A 99 -13.07 -4.96 -0.14
N THR A 100 -14.35 -5.27 0.08
CA THR A 100 -15.44 -5.02 -0.89
C THR A 100 -16.72 -4.60 -0.15
N THR A 101 -17.61 -3.88 -0.83
CA THR A 101 -19.00 -3.68 -0.36
C THR A 101 -19.94 -4.81 -0.80
N GLY A 102 -19.42 -5.80 -1.56
CA GLY A 102 -20.22 -6.77 -2.31
C GLY A 102 -20.65 -6.26 -3.69
N ALA A 103 -20.28 -5.02 -4.05
CA ALA A 103 -20.50 -4.42 -5.36
C ALA A 103 -19.29 -3.55 -5.75
N GLY A 104 -19.31 -3.02 -6.98
CA GLY A 104 -18.35 -2.01 -7.45
C GLY A 104 -16.89 -2.45 -7.39
N ALA A 105 -15.99 -1.47 -7.27
CA ALA A 105 -14.56 -1.72 -7.11
C ALA A 105 -14.21 -2.27 -5.72
N ALA A 106 -13.21 -3.15 -5.65
CA ALA A 106 -12.65 -3.69 -4.42
C ALA A 106 -11.17 -3.31 -4.28
N VAL A 107 -10.65 -3.35 -3.05
CA VAL A 107 -9.24 -3.09 -2.75
C VAL A 107 -8.60 -4.33 -2.16
N ALA A 108 -7.54 -4.83 -2.79
CA ALA A 108 -6.67 -5.84 -2.21
C ALA A 108 -5.57 -5.16 -1.37
N VAL A 109 -5.37 -5.66 -0.16
CA VAL A 109 -4.33 -5.24 0.77
C VAL A 109 -3.38 -6.42 0.97
N ASP A 110 -2.12 -6.26 0.58
CA ASP A 110 -1.14 -7.34 0.66
C ASP A 110 -0.73 -7.63 2.12
N PRO A 111 -0.18 -8.83 2.40
CA PRO A 111 0.32 -9.16 3.72
C PRO A 111 1.31 -8.12 4.25
N GLY A 112 1.08 -7.61 5.45
CA GLY A 112 1.92 -6.61 6.10
C GLY A 112 1.59 -5.15 5.75
N ASP A 113 0.82 -4.89 4.69
CA ASP A 113 0.50 -3.53 4.27
C ASP A 113 -0.44 -2.84 5.27
N ILE A 114 -0.20 -1.53 5.47
CA ILE A 114 -1.08 -0.62 6.20
C ILE A 114 -1.52 0.48 5.23
N VAL A 115 -2.82 0.58 4.97
CA VAL A 115 -3.37 1.46 3.94
C VAL A 115 -4.63 2.17 4.39
N TRP A 116 -4.81 3.40 3.92
CA TRP A 116 -6.10 4.08 3.99
C TRP A 116 -7.03 3.51 2.93
N VAL A 117 -8.21 3.06 3.35
CA VAL A 117 -9.25 2.50 2.50
C VAL A 117 -10.53 3.28 2.75
N ALA A 118 -11.20 3.71 1.70
CA ALA A 118 -12.49 4.39 1.79
C ALA A 118 -13.50 3.73 0.86
N THR A 119 -14.77 3.83 1.24
CA THR A 119 -15.89 3.50 0.38
C THR A 119 -16.87 4.65 0.29
N ASP A 120 -17.49 4.82 -0.88
CA ASP A 120 -18.60 5.73 -1.13
C ASP A 120 -19.97 5.05 -0.95
N GLY A 121 -19.98 3.80 -0.48
CA GLY A 121 -21.16 2.94 -0.38
C GLY A 121 -21.34 1.99 -1.57
N ALA A 122 -20.58 2.14 -2.65
CA ALA A 122 -20.57 1.20 -3.78
C ALA A 122 -19.16 0.70 -4.09
N ASN A 123 -18.21 1.62 -4.25
CA ASN A 123 -16.82 1.31 -4.57
C ASN A 123 -15.96 1.39 -3.32
N VAL A 124 -14.98 0.51 -3.23
CA VAL A 124 -13.88 0.59 -2.28
C VAL A 124 -12.63 1.07 -3.03
N ARG A 125 -11.94 2.07 -2.48
CA ARG A 125 -10.75 2.67 -3.07
C ARG A 125 -9.72 3.03 -2.01
N THR A 126 -8.47 3.12 -2.44
CA THR A 126 -7.39 3.76 -1.68
C THR A 126 -7.14 5.16 -2.22
N PRO A 127 -6.41 6.02 -1.49
CA PRO A 127 -5.89 7.26 -2.05
C PRO A 127 -5.14 7.02 -3.37
N GLY A 128 -5.38 7.89 -4.34
CA GLY A 128 -4.91 7.73 -5.70
C GLY A 128 -4.52 9.05 -6.35
N TYR A 129 -3.77 8.95 -7.44
CA TYR A 129 -3.37 10.09 -8.27
C TYR A 129 -3.52 9.72 -9.74
N GLY A 130 -4.04 10.64 -10.56
CA GLY A 130 -4.23 10.41 -11.99
C GLY A 130 -5.16 9.22 -12.33
N GLY A 131 -6.07 8.84 -11.43
CA GLY A 131 -7.00 7.73 -11.62
C GLY A 131 -6.47 6.34 -11.24
N ALA A 132 -5.21 6.23 -10.81
CA ALA A 132 -4.61 5.01 -10.28
C ALA A 132 -4.47 5.07 -8.75
N SER A 133 -4.39 3.93 -8.08
CA SER A 133 -3.98 3.90 -6.66
C SER A 133 -2.55 4.46 -6.54
N ILE A 134 -2.18 5.02 -5.39
CA ILE A 134 -0.79 5.47 -5.20
C ILE A 134 0.20 4.31 -5.40
N LYS A 135 -0.17 3.09 -5.00
CA LYS A 135 0.65 1.88 -5.21
C LYS A 135 0.91 1.64 -6.70
N ASP A 136 -0.15 1.59 -7.51
CA ASP A 136 -0.05 1.36 -8.95
C ASP A 136 0.67 2.51 -9.65
N TRP A 137 0.42 3.75 -9.22
CA TRP A 137 1.10 4.92 -9.75
C TRP A 137 2.60 4.86 -9.47
N VAL A 138 3.02 4.57 -8.23
CA VAL A 138 4.43 4.42 -7.88
C VAL A 138 5.06 3.26 -8.64
N SER A 139 4.39 2.11 -8.74
CA SER A 139 4.89 0.98 -9.53
C SER A 139 5.08 1.37 -11.00
N SER A 140 4.10 2.05 -11.60
CA SER A 140 4.18 2.54 -12.97
C SER A 140 5.35 3.52 -13.16
N VAL A 141 5.50 4.48 -12.24
CA VAL A 141 6.56 5.51 -12.31
C VAL A 141 7.95 4.91 -12.08
N ALA A 142 8.10 3.97 -11.16
CA ALA A 142 9.36 3.26 -10.89
C ALA A 142 9.87 2.53 -12.14
N TRP A 143 8.96 2.00 -12.97
CA TRP A 143 9.32 1.36 -14.25
C TRP A 143 9.38 2.34 -15.42
N SER A 144 8.58 3.41 -15.42
CA SER A 144 8.54 4.40 -16.50
C SER A 144 9.77 5.31 -16.51
N TYR A 145 10.36 5.64 -15.37
CA TYR A 145 11.66 6.33 -15.33
C TYR A 145 12.84 5.44 -15.76
N ASN A 146 12.66 4.11 -15.79
CA ASN A 146 13.62 3.17 -16.40
C ASN A 146 13.31 2.89 -17.87
N ALA A 147 12.10 3.19 -18.35
CA ALA A 147 11.72 3.03 -19.75
C ALA A 147 12.40 4.13 -20.59
N GLY A 148 13.40 3.74 -21.38
CA GLY A 148 14.18 4.65 -22.22
C GLY A 148 15.60 4.94 -21.70
N ASN A 149 15.94 4.53 -20.46
CA ASN A 149 17.31 4.60 -19.98
C ASN A 149 18.22 3.56 -20.65
N LEU A 150 17.64 2.50 -21.24
CA LEU A 150 18.37 1.52 -22.04
C LEU A 150 17.83 1.49 -23.48
N PRO A 151 18.70 1.42 -24.49
CA PRO A 151 18.30 1.36 -25.89
C PRO A 151 17.63 0.02 -26.25
N ALA A 152 16.75 0.02 -27.26
CA ALA A 152 15.98 -1.17 -27.68
C ALA A 152 16.86 -2.35 -28.09
N GLN A 153 16.53 -3.58 -27.65
CA GLN A 153 17.37 -4.76 -27.90
C GLN A 153 17.29 -5.30 -29.34
N THR A 154 16.13 -5.20 -29.99
CA THR A 154 15.91 -5.76 -31.33
C THR A 154 16.93 -5.20 -32.34
N GLY A 155 17.67 -6.09 -33.02
CA GLY A 155 18.68 -5.71 -34.01
C GLY A 155 20.08 -5.41 -33.45
N ASN A 156 20.31 -5.60 -32.14
CA ASN A 156 21.58 -5.27 -31.49
C ASN A 156 22.32 -6.48 -30.91
N ALA A 157 22.09 -7.68 -31.45
CA ALA A 157 22.82 -8.89 -31.04
C ALA A 157 24.34 -8.71 -31.19
N GLY A 158 25.11 -9.13 -30.18
CA GLY A 158 26.58 -9.05 -30.15
C GLY A 158 27.15 -7.67 -29.83
N LYS A 159 26.31 -6.65 -29.59
CA LYS A 159 26.73 -5.32 -29.12
C LYS A 159 26.68 -5.25 -27.59
N PHE A 160 27.33 -4.24 -27.03
CA PHE A 160 27.24 -3.91 -25.61
C PHE A 160 26.57 -2.56 -25.40
N VAL A 161 25.97 -2.36 -24.22
CA VAL A 161 25.44 -1.05 -23.83
C VAL A 161 26.58 -0.22 -23.28
N ARG A 162 26.81 0.95 -23.88
CA ARG A 162 27.74 1.97 -23.39
C ARG A 162 26.96 3.17 -22.88
N THR A 163 27.42 3.78 -21.79
CA THR A 163 26.98 5.11 -21.34
C THR A 163 28.09 6.13 -21.55
N ASP A 164 27.73 7.36 -21.93
CA ASP A 164 28.62 8.53 -21.97
C ASP A 164 28.41 9.47 -20.78
N GLY A 165 27.63 9.05 -19.78
CA GLY A 165 27.23 9.87 -18.63
C GLY A 165 25.94 10.66 -18.87
N VAL A 166 25.36 10.64 -20.07
CA VAL A 166 24.11 11.32 -20.43
C VAL A 166 23.10 10.35 -21.07
N SER A 167 23.54 9.43 -21.93
CA SER A 167 22.68 8.49 -22.65
C SER A 167 23.32 7.11 -22.78
N ALA A 168 22.48 6.06 -22.74
CA ALA A 168 22.91 4.70 -23.03
C ALA A 168 22.69 4.37 -24.52
N SER A 169 23.68 3.78 -25.19
CA SER A 169 23.59 3.39 -26.60
C SER A 169 24.24 2.02 -26.85
N TRP A 170 23.77 1.32 -27.90
CA TRP A 170 24.41 0.08 -28.36
C TRP A 170 25.66 0.39 -29.17
N GLN A 171 26.80 -0.14 -28.74
CA GLN A 171 28.07 0.02 -29.43
C GLN A 171 28.60 -1.34 -29.90
N ALA A 172 29.21 -1.34 -31.08
CA ALA A 172 30.02 -2.45 -31.52
C ALA A 172 31.37 -2.39 -30.80
N LEU A 173 31.98 -3.55 -30.55
CA LEU A 173 33.33 -3.60 -30.02
C LEU A 173 34.32 -3.13 -31.09
N SER A 174 35.18 -2.18 -30.74
CA SER A 174 36.25 -1.70 -31.61
C SER A 174 37.61 -1.77 -30.92
N THR A 175 38.68 -1.73 -31.70
CA THR A 175 40.05 -1.70 -31.16
C THR A 175 40.37 -0.40 -30.43
N ALA A 176 39.58 0.67 -30.65
CA ALA A 176 39.67 1.92 -29.91
C ALA A 176 39.11 1.81 -28.48
N ASP A 177 38.30 0.78 -28.19
CA ASP A 177 37.81 0.49 -26.85
C ASP A 177 38.88 -0.25 -25.99
N LEU A 178 40.02 -0.60 -26.60
CA LEU A 178 41.14 -1.30 -25.96
C LEU A 178 42.36 -0.36 -25.85
N THR A 179 42.58 0.19 -24.66
CA THR A 179 43.64 1.20 -24.37
C THR A 179 45.05 0.73 -24.74
N ASP A 180 45.30 -0.57 -24.76
CA ASP A 180 46.60 -1.19 -25.01
C ASP A 180 46.78 -1.75 -26.43
N TYR A 181 45.75 -1.67 -27.29
CA TYR A 181 45.76 -2.31 -28.61
C TYR A 181 46.97 -1.88 -29.47
N ALA A 182 47.25 -0.58 -29.53
CA ALA A 182 48.38 -0.05 -30.29
C ALA A 182 49.74 -0.52 -29.74
N SER A 183 49.86 -0.67 -28.42
CA SER A 183 51.07 -1.16 -27.76
C SER A 183 51.30 -2.65 -28.01
N ALA A 184 50.22 -3.44 -27.95
CA ALA A 184 50.26 -4.87 -28.25
C ALA A 184 50.66 -5.15 -29.71
N VAL A 185 50.08 -4.41 -30.67
CA VAL A 185 50.41 -4.55 -32.11
C VAL A 185 51.84 -4.10 -32.41
N ARG A 186 52.31 -3.01 -31.81
CA ARG A 186 53.72 -2.56 -31.93
C ARG A 186 54.70 -3.57 -31.34
N GLY A 187 54.37 -4.19 -30.21
CA GLY A 187 55.18 -5.25 -29.61
C GLY A 187 55.36 -6.45 -30.55
N LEU A 188 54.28 -6.89 -31.21
CA LEU A 188 54.33 -7.97 -32.20
C LEU A 188 55.14 -7.58 -33.45
N ALA A 189 54.94 -6.37 -33.98
CA ALA A 189 55.66 -5.90 -35.16
C ALA A 189 57.17 -5.78 -34.91
N LEU A 190 57.57 -5.29 -33.72
CA LEU A 190 58.97 -5.23 -33.31
C LEU A 190 59.57 -6.62 -33.11
N ALA A 191 58.83 -7.54 -32.47
CA ALA A 191 59.28 -8.93 -32.30
C ALA A 191 59.53 -9.64 -33.64
N PHE A 192 58.69 -9.39 -34.66
CA PHE A 192 58.90 -9.90 -36.01
C PHE A 192 60.09 -9.23 -36.72
N ALA A 193 60.31 -7.93 -36.52
CA ALA A 193 61.43 -7.20 -37.11
C ALA A 193 62.80 -7.59 -36.52
N VAL A 194 62.85 -8.09 -35.28
CA VAL A 194 64.08 -8.59 -34.62
C VAL A 194 64.35 -10.07 -34.96
N ALA A 195 63.36 -10.80 -35.48
CA ALA A 195 63.47 -12.22 -35.82
C ALA A 195 63.87 -12.50 -37.29
N LEU A 196 64.14 -11.46 -38.09
CA LEU A 196 64.66 -11.49 -39.46
C LEU A 196 66.10 -10.97 -39.49
#